data_AF-A0A830BJ58-F1
#
_entry.id   AF-A0A830BJ58-F1
#
_cell.length_a   1.000
_cell.length_b   1.000
_cell.length_c   1.000
_cell.angle_alpha   90.00
_cell.angle_beta   90.00
_cell.angle_gamma   90.00
#
_symmetry.space_group_name_H-M   'P 1'
#
loop_
_entity.id
_entity.type
_entity.pdbx_description
1 polymer ?
#
loop_
_entity_poly.entity_id
_entity_poly.type
_entity_poly.pdbx_seq_one_letter_code
_entity_poly.pdbx_strand_id
1 'polypeptide(L)'
;MEKLDMYFCDVLGRAQLHSETLTSLVMSNCMLLDEVDIWARNLQNFGYVHNPQVVKLNYSTFKYIRRLLLLNIDVDFGVLLINSSNFPALVSLKVGICMNMEQLMIASNKLESLDVCRCKNLEYCMIVAPQLLSFTYSGQVVHMDRLVASRKLCVALILKEPYGGHTHIEKGFVEGVC
;
A
#
# COMPACT_ATOMS: atom_id res chain seq x y z
N MET A 1 -17.12 17.33 0.01
CA MET A 1 -16.10 16.27 0.12
C MET A 1 -15.06 16.75 1.09
N GLU A 2 -15.00 16.18 2.29
CA GLU A 2 -14.06 16.62 3.33
C GLU A 2 -12.78 15.78 3.26
N LYS A 3 -11.65 16.45 3.39
CA LYS A 3 -10.29 15.87 3.41
C LYS A 3 -9.55 16.44 4.61
N LEU A 4 -8.83 15.58 5.31
CA LEU A 4 -8.02 15.96 6.46
C LEU A 4 -6.61 15.42 6.26
N ASP A 5 -5.62 16.30 6.41
CA ASP A 5 -4.22 15.90 6.45
C ASP A 5 -3.67 16.23 7.84
N MET A 6 -3.15 15.21 8.51
CA MET A 6 -2.54 15.31 9.83
C MET A 6 -1.02 15.21 9.69
N TYR A 7 -0.30 16.15 10.28
CA TYR A 7 1.15 16.21 10.25
C TYR A 7 1.70 16.35 11.68
N PHE A 8 2.83 15.70 11.97
CA PHE A 8 3.56 15.88 13.24
C PHE A 8 2.68 15.67 14.46
N CYS A 9 1.98 14.54 14.50
CA CYS A 9 1.05 14.17 15.57
C CYS A 9 1.76 13.76 16.88
N ASP A 10 2.89 14.38 17.21
CA ASP A 10 3.87 13.89 18.18
C ASP A 10 3.43 14.06 19.65
N VAL A 11 2.19 14.52 19.89
CA VAL A 11 1.66 14.80 21.23
C VAL A 11 0.55 13.81 21.63
N LEU A 12 0.16 12.90 20.74
CA LEU A 12 -1.01 12.04 20.95
C LEU A 12 -0.56 10.60 21.21
N GLY A 13 -0.44 10.20 22.48
CA GLY A 13 -0.33 8.77 22.80
C GLY A 13 -1.53 7.97 22.26
N ARG A 14 -2.69 8.61 22.16
CA ARG A 14 -3.86 8.11 21.42
C ARG A 14 -4.55 9.24 20.66
N ALA A 15 -4.92 9.00 19.41
CA ALA A 15 -5.76 9.91 18.63
C ALA A 15 -7.12 9.27 18.35
N GLN A 16 -8.18 10.06 18.52
CA GLN A 16 -9.54 9.68 18.14
C GLN A 16 -10.05 10.67 17.09
N LEU A 17 -10.47 10.13 15.94
CA LEU A 17 -11.05 10.91 14.86
C LEU A 17 -12.46 10.41 14.58
N HIS A 18 -13.45 11.25 14.88
CA HIS A 18 -14.84 11.01 14.54
C HIS A 18 -15.29 11.98 13.45
N SER A 19 -15.75 11.46 12.31
CA SER A 19 -16.37 12.29 11.28
C SER A 19 -17.38 11.50 10.46
N GLU A 20 -18.52 12.13 10.18
CA GLU A 20 -19.54 11.59 9.28
C GLU A 20 -19.34 12.01 7.82
N THR A 21 -18.49 13.00 7.56
CA THR A 21 -18.31 13.60 6.22
C THR A 21 -16.94 13.35 5.62
N LEU A 22 -15.98 12.90 6.43
CA LEU A 22 -14.61 12.69 6.00
C LEU A 22 -14.50 11.57 4.96
N THR A 23 -13.88 11.89 3.83
CA THR A 23 -13.69 10.97 2.71
C THR A 23 -12.23 10.63 2.44
N SER A 24 -11.31 11.46 2.95
CA SER A 24 -9.87 11.30 2.79
C SER A 24 -9.15 11.70 4.06
N LEU A 25 -8.23 10.86 4.50
CA LEU A 25 -7.34 11.11 5.63
C LEU A 25 -5.91 10.76 5.22
N VAL A 26 -4.98 11.68 5.42
CA VAL A 26 -3.54 11.39 5.32
C VAL A 26 -2.88 11.70 6.65
N MET A 27 -2.11 10.76 7.18
CA MET A 27 -1.34 10.93 8.40
C MET A 27 0.15 10.84 8.07
N SER A 28 0.89 11.92 8.34
CA SER A 28 2.29 12.04 7.98
C SER A 28 3.17 12.45 9.16
N ASN A 29 4.30 11.75 9.37
CA ASN A 29 5.26 12.07 10.45
C ASN A 29 4.63 12.11 11.85
N CYS A 30 3.70 11.21 12.12
CA CYS A 30 2.99 11.05 13.37
C CYS A 30 3.70 9.98 14.21
N MET A 31 4.89 10.32 14.73
CA MET A 31 5.89 9.34 15.18
C MET A 31 5.62 8.73 16.56
N LEU A 32 4.81 9.40 17.38
CA LEU A 32 4.51 9.03 18.76
C LEU A 32 3.06 8.56 18.96
N LEU A 33 2.36 8.25 17.87
CA LEU A 33 0.99 7.71 17.94
C LEU A 33 1.02 6.20 18.13
N ASP A 34 0.75 5.76 19.37
CA ASP A 34 0.67 4.34 19.72
C ASP A 34 -0.65 3.71 19.24
N GLU A 35 -1.74 4.50 19.22
CA GLU A 35 -3.07 4.04 18.84
C GLU A 35 -3.85 5.16 18.12
N VAL A 36 -4.41 4.83 16.95
CA VAL A 36 -5.30 5.71 16.19
C VAL A 36 -6.64 5.02 16.04
N ASP A 37 -7.69 5.56 16.66
CA ASP A 37 -9.05 5.11 16.42
C ASP A 37 -9.78 6.09 15.49
N ILE A 38 -10.28 5.56 14.37
CA ILE A 38 -10.89 6.35 13.31
C ILE A 38 -12.31 5.84 13.09
N TRP A 39 -13.29 6.65 13.48
CA TRP A 39 -14.70 6.44 13.20
C TRP A 39 -15.16 7.34 12.06
N ALA A 40 -14.81 6.94 10.84
CA ALA A 40 -15.19 7.64 9.62
C ALA A 40 -15.76 6.67 8.58
N ARG A 41 -17.08 6.46 8.60
CA ARG A 41 -17.76 5.48 7.73
C ARG A 41 -17.71 5.82 6.25
N ASN A 42 -17.53 7.09 5.92
CA ASN A 42 -17.41 7.58 4.55
C ASN A 42 -15.95 7.68 4.07
N LEU A 43 -14.98 7.28 4.91
CA LEU A 43 -13.57 7.31 4.57
C LEU A 43 -13.29 6.29 3.47
N GLN A 44 -12.80 6.76 2.33
CA GLN A 44 -12.46 5.92 1.18
C GLN A 44 -10.97 5.98 0.83
N ASN A 45 -10.27 7.04 1.25
CA ASN A 45 -8.87 7.25 0.95
C ASN A 45 -8.12 7.38 2.28
N PHE A 46 -7.13 6.52 2.49
CA PHE A 46 -6.29 6.56 3.67
C PHE A 46 -4.83 6.56 3.28
N GLY A 47 -4.07 7.52 3.79
CA GLY A 47 -2.63 7.63 3.63
C GLY A 47 -1.93 7.56 4.97
N TYR A 48 -0.88 6.75 5.03
CA TYR A 48 -0.02 6.60 6.19
C TYR A 48 1.44 6.69 5.75
N VAL A 49 2.09 7.79 6.11
CA VAL A 49 3.32 8.26 5.46
C VAL A 49 4.37 8.66 6.50
N HIS A 50 5.61 8.16 6.38
CA HIS A 50 6.72 8.49 7.27
C HIS A 50 6.40 8.28 8.76
N ASN A 51 5.73 7.17 9.07
CA ASN A 51 5.34 6.84 10.42
C ASN A 51 6.10 5.57 10.85
N PRO A 52 7.00 5.65 11.83
CA PRO A 52 7.88 4.55 12.24
C PRO A 52 7.18 3.48 13.08
N GLN A 53 5.98 3.75 13.60
CA GLN A 53 5.24 2.77 14.39
C GLN A 53 4.45 1.82 13.48
N VAL A 54 4.45 0.53 13.84
CA VAL A 54 3.60 -0.49 13.21
C VAL A 54 2.14 -0.10 13.46
N VAL A 55 1.41 0.26 12.41
CA VAL A 55 -0.01 0.58 12.59
C VAL A 55 -0.76 -0.70 12.88
N LYS A 56 -1.30 -0.80 14.09
CA LYS A 56 -2.41 -1.72 14.37
C LYS A 56 -3.66 -1.16 13.70
N LEU A 57 -3.79 -1.46 12.42
CA LEU A 57 -4.94 -1.05 11.60
C LEU A 57 -6.19 -1.72 12.16
N ASN A 58 -7.07 -0.95 12.82
CA ASN A 58 -8.37 -1.45 13.26
C ASN A 58 -9.23 -1.82 12.04
N TYR A 59 -9.45 -3.13 11.83
CA TYR A 59 -10.11 -3.68 10.65
C TYR A 59 -11.53 -3.16 10.41
N SER A 60 -12.25 -2.68 11.43
CA SER A 60 -13.58 -2.08 11.23
C SER A 60 -13.54 -0.78 10.43
N THR A 61 -12.47 0.00 10.55
CA THR A 61 -12.26 1.26 9.84
C THR A 61 -11.93 1.02 8.37
N PHE A 62 -11.17 -0.05 8.06
CA PHE A 62 -10.69 -0.33 6.71
C PHE A 62 -11.72 -0.95 5.77
N LYS A 63 -12.90 -1.30 6.28
CA LYS A 63 -14.01 -1.91 5.52
C LYS A 63 -14.40 -1.10 4.28
N TYR A 64 -14.32 0.23 4.34
CA TYR A 64 -14.76 1.11 3.25
C TYR A 64 -13.60 1.76 2.48
N ILE A 65 -12.35 1.48 2.87
CA ILE A 65 -11.18 2.05 2.22
C ILE A 65 -11.05 1.46 0.81
N ARG A 66 -11.05 2.36 -0.16
CA ARG A 66 -10.90 2.06 -1.59
C ARG A 66 -9.48 2.36 -2.08
N ARG A 67 -8.80 3.32 -1.47
CA ARG A 67 -7.44 3.72 -1.82
C ARG A 67 -6.56 3.78 -0.57
N LEU A 68 -5.49 3.01 -0.59
CA LEU A 68 -4.52 2.94 0.50
C LEU A 68 -3.14 3.36 0.01
N LEU A 69 -2.54 4.31 0.72
CA LEU A 69 -1.18 4.79 0.51
C LEU A 69 -0.35 4.48 1.76
N LEU A 70 0.67 3.63 1.62
CA LEU A 70 1.62 3.30 2.67
C LEU A 70 3.02 3.69 2.19
N LEU A 71 3.61 4.72 2.81
CA LEU A 71 4.93 5.20 2.44
C LEU A 71 5.84 5.27 3.65
N ASN A 72 7.02 4.67 3.57
CA ASN A 72 8.03 4.70 4.64
C ASN A 72 7.44 4.35 6.00
N ILE A 73 6.76 3.20 6.03
CA ILE A 73 6.18 2.61 7.23
C ILE A 73 7.06 1.45 7.71
N ASP A 74 6.97 1.14 9.00
CA ASP A 74 7.52 -0.09 9.56
C ASP A 74 6.49 -1.22 9.43
N VAL A 75 6.91 -2.34 8.86
CA VAL A 75 6.07 -3.53 8.64
C VAL A 75 6.38 -4.60 9.67
N ASP A 76 5.38 -5.08 10.40
CA ASP A 76 5.57 -6.10 11.42
C ASP A 76 6.16 -7.40 10.84
N PHE A 77 7.21 -7.92 11.48
CA PHE A 77 7.99 -9.07 11.01
C PHE A 77 8.42 -9.01 9.53
N GLY A 78 8.47 -7.81 8.93
CA GLY A 78 8.80 -7.64 7.51
C GLY A 78 7.73 -8.15 6.53
N VAL A 79 6.53 -8.55 6.98
CA VAL A 79 5.49 -9.13 6.13
C VAL A 79 4.28 -8.20 6.01
N LEU A 80 4.04 -7.67 4.81
CA LEU A 80 2.84 -6.89 4.52
C LEU A 80 1.77 -7.78 3.88
N LEU A 81 0.71 -8.07 4.64
CA LEU A 81 -0.45 -8.84 4.18
C LEU A 81 -1.64 -7.94 3.87
N ILE A 82 -2.08 -7.94 2.61
CA ILE A 82 -3.30 -7.28 2.15
C ILE A 82 -4.27 -8.33 1.65
N ASN A 83 -5.42 -8.47 2.30
CA ASN A 83 -6.45 -9.43 1.89
C ASN A 83 -7.86 -8.84 1.91
N SER A 84 -8.80 -9.50 1.21
CA SER A 84 -10.21 -9.09 1.16
C SER A 84 -10.92 -9.11 2.52
N SER A 85 -10.41 -9.81 3.53
CA SER A 85 -10.99 -9.79 4.88
C SER A 85 -10.68 -8.47 5.59
N ASN A 86 -9.44 -7.99 5.46
CA ASN A 86 -8.96 -6.74 6.07
C ASN A 86 -9.36 -5.51 5.24
N PHE A 87 -9.39 -5.66 3.91
CA PHE A 87 -9.60 -4.58 2.95
C PHE A 87 -10.62 -4.97 1.86
N PRO A 88 -11.89 -5.21 2.22
CA PRO A 88 -12.90 -5.76 1.29
C PRO A 88 -13.27 -4.83 0.14
N ALA A 89 -13.06 -3.52 0.29
CA ALA A 89 -13.41 -2.51 -0.71
C ALA A 89 -12.18 -1.93 -1.45
N LEU A 90 -10.98 -2.45 -1.20
CA LEU A 90 -9.74 -1.85 -1.69
C LEU A 90 -9.56 -2.07 -3.19
N VAL A 91 -9.52 -0.95 -3.92
CA VAL A 91 -9.38 -0.89 -5.38
C VAL A 91 -7.97 -0.45 -5.79
N SER A 92 -7.30 0.36 -4.98
CA SER A 92 -5.98 0.91 -5.29
C SER A 92 -5.06 0.82 -4.08
N LEU A 93 -3.88 0.24 -4.27
CA LEU A 93 -2.83 0.17 -3.26
C LEU A 93 -1.54 0.79 -3.80
N LYS A 94 -0.94 1.67 -3.01
CA LYS A 94 0.41 2.15 -3.22
C LYS A 94 1.25 1.88 -1.98
N VAL A 95 2.34 1.14 -2.15
CA VAL A 95 3.32 0.83 -1.11
C VAL A 95 4.67 1.35 -1.57
N GLY A 96 5.39 2.05 -0.72
CA GLY A 96 6.74 2.44 -1.09
C GLY A 96 7.64 2.88 0.03
N ILE A 97 8.94 2.90 -0.24
CA ILE A 97 9.98 3.34 0.71
C ILE A 97 9.92 2.52 2.02
N CYS A 98 9.33 1.32 2.01
CA CYS A 98 9.25 0.45 3.18
C CYS A 98 10.56 -0.32 3.29
N MET A 99 11.46 0.11 4.18
CA MET A 99 12.84 -0.36 4.21
C MET A 99 13.00 -1.70 4.91
N ASN A 100 12.09 -2.06 5.82
CA ASN A 100 12.13 -3.31 6.58
C ASN A 100 11.20 -4.40 6.02
N MET A 101 10.46 -4.10 4.94
CA MET A 101 9.51 -5.03 4.34
C MET A 101 10.24 -6.03 3.44
N GLU A 102 10.17 -7.30 3.81
CA GLU A 102 10.80 -8.44 3.12
C GLU A 102 9.82 -9.20 2.22
N GLN A 103 8.53 -9.22 2.61
CA GLN A 103 7.50 -9.98 1.91
C GLN A 103 6.24 -9.14 1.67
N LEU A 104 5.72 -9.22 0.45
CA LEU A 104 4.43 -8.64 0.08
C LEU A 104 3.48 -9.74 -0.36
N MET A 105 2.39 -9.92 0.40
CA MET A 105 1.35 -10.90 0.11
C MET A 105 0.01 -10.22 -0.11
N ILE A 106 -0.55 -10.35 -1.32
CA ILE A 106 -1.81 -9.73 -1.71
C ILE A 106 -2.81 -10.81 -2.12
N ALA A 107 -3.99 -10.81 -1.51
CA ALA A 107 -5.12 -11.67 -1.85
C ALA A 107 -6.42 -10.85 -1.88
N SER A 108 -6.74 -10.22 -3.02
CA SER A 108 -7.89 -9.32 -3.14
C SER A 108 -8.73 -9.58 -4.38
N ASN A 109 -10.05 -9.62 -4.22
CA ASN A 109 -10.99 -9.73 -5.34
C ASN A 109 -11.41 -8.39 -5.95
N LYS A 110 -10.98 -7.24 -5.40
CA LYS A 110 -11.38 -5.90 -5.82
C LYS A 110 -10.22 -5.00 -6.24
N LEU A 111 -8.98 -5.41 -5.97
CA LEU A 111 -7.81 -4.60 -6.28
C LEU A 111 -7.64 -4.49 -7.80
N GLU A 112 -7.67 -3.26 -8.31
CA GLU A 112 -7.53 -2.92 -9.73
C GLU A 112 -6.17 -2.29 -10.03
N SER A 113 -5.54 -1.62 -9.06
CA SER A 113 -4.25 -0.95 -9.24
C SER A 113 -3.29 -1.22 -8.08
N LEU A 114 -2.04 -1.57 -8.42
CA LEU A 114 -0.95 -1.79 -7.48
C LEU A 114 0.31 -1.01 -7.92
N ASP A 115 0.85 -0.19 -7.03
CA ASP A 115 2.13 0.50 -7.20
C ASP A 115 3.05 0.14 -6.03
N VAL A 116 4.18 -0.51 -6.31
CA VAL A 116 5.19 -0.88 -5.33
C VAL A 116 6.51 -0.22 -5.71
N CYS A 117 7.04 0.67 -4.87
CA CYS A 117 8.22 1.43 -5.24
C CYS A 117 9.23 1.62 -4.10
N ARG A 118 10.52 1.44 -4.40
CA ARG A 118 11.64 1.75 -3.48
C ARG A 118 11.60 1.00 -2.14
N CYS A 119 11.03 -0.21 -2.10
CA CYS A 119 11.15 -1.11 -0.95
C CYS A 119 12.44 -1.92 -1.10
N LYS A 120 13.51 -1.54 -0.40
CA LYS A 120 14.87 -2.03 -0.67
C LYS A 120 15.08 -3.49 -0.30
N ASN A 121 14.46 -3.94 0.79
CA ASN A 121 14.63 -5.29 1.33
C ASN A 121 13.52 -6.25 0.90
N LEU A 122 12.63 -5.83 -0.01
CA LEU A 122 11.60 -6.70 -0.53
C LEU A 122 12.26 -7.80 -1.36
N GLU A 123 12.05 -9.04 -0.97
CA GLU A 123 12.66 -10.23 -1.58
C GLU A 123 11.62 -11.19 -2.15
N TYR A 124 10.40 -11.17 -1.60
CA TYR A 124 9.35 -12.11 -1.96
C TYR A 124 8.01 -11.41 -2.21
N CYS A 125 7.34 -11.79 -3.32
CA CYS A 125 6.01 -11.32 -3.67
C CYS A 125 5.07 -12.46 -4.06
N MET A 126 3.85 -12.42 -3.53
CA MET A 126 2.71 -13.23 -3.97
C MET A 126 1.51 -12.30 -4.18
N ILE A 127 0.95 -12.30 -5.39
CA ILE A 127 -0.19 -11.46 -5.76
C ILE A 127 -1.29 -12.34 -6.36
N VAL A 128 -2.41 -12.45 -5.65
CA VAL A 128 -3.66 -13.07 -6.11
C VAL A 128 -4.73 -11.99 -6.16
N ALA A 129 -4.84 -11.32 -7.30
CA ALA A 129 -5.76 -10.22 -7.52
C ALA A 129 -6.40 -10.28 -8.93
N PRO A 130 -7.43 -11.13 -9.16
CA PRO A 130 -7.95 -11.39 -10.50
C PRO A 130 -8.57 -10.16 -11.21
N GLN A 131 -8.84 -9.07 -10.49
CA GLN A 131 -9.31 -7.80 -11.06
C GLN A 131 -8.18 -6.77 -11.28
N LEU A 132 -6.92 -7.13 -11.03
CA LEU A 132 -5.79 -6.21 -11.15
C LEU A 132 -5.56 -5.84 -12.62
N LEU A 133 -5.74 -4.56 -12.93
CA LEU A 133 -5.62 -3.97 -14.27
C LEU A 133 -4.28 -3.26 -14.47
N SER A 134 -3.67 -2.76 -13.38
CA SER A 134 -2.39 -2.05 -13.44
C SER A 134 -1.46 -2.51 -12.33
N PHE A 135 -0.22 -2.83 -12.69
CA PHE A 135 0.85 -3.12 -11.76
C PHE A 135 2.12 -2.36 -12.14
N THR A 136 2.56 -1.46 -11.25
CA THR A 136 3.86 -0.80 -11.36
C THR A 136 4.77 -1.28 -10.24
N TYR A 137 5.99 -1.67 -10.61
CA TYR A 137 7.03 -2.07 -9.67
C TYR A 137 8.32 -1.30 -9.94
N SER A 138 8.92 -0.73 -8.89
CA SER A 138 10.26 -0.17 -8.95
C SER A 138 11.11 -0.59 -7.77
N GLY A 139 12.22 -1.29 -8.02
CA GLY A 139 13.02 -1.88 -6.97
C GLY A 139 14.11 -2.79 -7.50
N GLN A 140 14.63 -3.65 -6.62
CA GLN A 140 15.55 -4.72 -7.02
C GLN A 140 14.78 -5.89 -7.63
N VAL A 141 15.47 -6.90 -8.15
CA VAL A 141 14.79 -8.12 -8.60
C VAL A 141 14.20 -8.85 -7.39
N VAL A 142 12.94 -9.26 -7.49
CA VAL A 142 12.18 -9.94 -6.43
C VAL A 142 11.76 -11.32 -6.89
N HIS A 143 11.75 -12.29 -5.98
CA HIS A 143 11.14 -13.58 -6.23
C HIS A 143 9.61 -13.44 -6.28
N MET A 144 9.05 -13.63 -7.47
CA MET A 144 7.61 -13.62 -7.70
C MET A 144 7.08 -15.05 -7.73
N ASP A 145 6.56 -15.54 -6.60
CA ASP A 145 6.07 -16.92 -6.48
C ASP A 145 4.80 -17.15 -7.32
N ARG A 146 3.85 -16.22 -7.22
CA ARG A 146 2.56 -16.34 -7.91
C ARG A 146 1.96 -14.98 -8.23
N LEU A 147 1.59 -14.80 -9.50
CA LEU A 147 0.82 -13.66 -10.00
C LEU A 147 -0.49 -14.15 -10.66
N VAL A 148 -1.62 -13.92 -10.01
CA VAL A 148 -2.96 -14.07 -10.60
C VAL A 148 -3.54 -12.68 -10.76
N ALA A 149 -3.77 -12.26 -12.00
CA ALA A 149 -4.24 -10.92 -12.34
C ALA A 149 -5.32 -10.94 -13.43
N SER A 150 -5.86 -9.77 -13.76
CA SER A 150 -6.76 -9.64 -14.92
C SER A 150 -6.03 -10.01 -16.20
N ARG A 151 -6.77 -10.50 -17.20
CA ARG A 151 -6.26 -10.69 -18.56
C ARG A 151 -5.92 -9.38 -19.28
N LYS A 152 -6.33 -8.24 -18.71
CA LYS A 152 -6.05 -6.88 -19.20
C LYS A 152 -4.95 -6.18 -18.40
N LEU A 153 -4.09 -6.94 -17.71
CA LEU A 153 -3.07 -6.37 -16.84
C LEU A 153 -2.02 -5.60 -17.65
N CYS A 154 -1.88 -4.32 -17.35
CA CYS A 154 -0.75 -3.51 -17.77
C CYS A 154 0.35 -3.54 -16.70
N VAL A 155 1.59 -3.85 -17.10
CA VAL A 155 2.74 -3.94 -16.19
C VAL A 155 3.82 -2.92 -16.56
N ALA A 156 4.37 -2.24 -15.56
CA ALA A 156 5.55 -1.40 -15.70
C ALA A 156 6.60 -1.80 -14.66
N LEU A 157 7.78 -2.24 -15.11
CA LEU A 157 8.89 -2.61 -14.24
C LEU A 157 10.04 -1.62 -14.41
N ILE A 158 10.53 -1.09 -13.29
CA ILE A 158 11.65 -0.15 -13.21
C ILE A 158 12.68 -0.74 -12.25
N LEU A 159 13.48 -1.66 -12.78
CA LEU A 159 14.46 -2.39 -12.00
C LEU A 159 15.71 -1.54 -11.80
N LYS A 160 16.26 -1.58 -10.59
CA LYS A 160 17.55 -1.00 -10.26
C LYS A 160 18.61 -2.08 -10.37
N GLU A 161 19.69 -1.79 -11.10
CA GLU A 161 20.84 -2.70 -11.15
C GLU A 161 21.43 -2.90 -9.75
N PRO A 162 21.95 -4.11 -9.46
CA PRO A 162 22.58 -4.42 -8.17
C PRO A 162 23.85 -3.59 -7.91
N TYR A 163 24.42 -2.92 -8.93
CA TYR A 163 25.64 -2.12 -8.80
C TYR A 163 25.63 -0.86 -9.67
N GLY A 164 25.12 0.25 -9.15
CA GLY A 164 25.52 1.62 -9.54
C GLY A 164 25.43 2.05 -11.02
N GLY A 165 24.84 1.24 -11.91
CA GLY A 165 24.70 1.49 -13.33
C GLY A 165 23.24 1.65 -13.74
N HIS A 166 23.06 2.28 -14.89
CA HIS A 166 21.84 2.81 -15.49
C HIS A 166 20.51 2.06 -15.23
N THR A 167 19.41 2.84 -15.13
CA THR A 167 18.04 2.31 -15.05
C THR A 167 17.65 1.56 -16.32
N HIS A 168 17.44 0.26 -16.21
CA HIS A 168 16.81 -0.54 -17.27
C HIS A 168 15.28 -0.48 -17.11
N ILE A 169 14.59 0.11 -18.08
CA ILE A 169 13.12 0.14 -18.11
C ILE A 169 12.66 -1.02 -18.98
N GLU A 170 12.28 -2.13 -18.35
CA GLU A 170 11.52 -3.18 -19.04
C GLU A 170 10.03 -2.86 -18.96
N LYS A 171 9.49 -2.32 -20.06
CA LYS A 171 8.05 -2.35 -20.28
C LYS A 171 7.68 -3.73 -20.80
N GLY A 172 7.36 -4.64 -19.88
CA GLY A 172 6.75 -5.91 -20.23
C GLY A 172 5.29 -5.69 -20.65
N PHE A 173 5.01 -5.92 -21.94
CA PHE A 173 3.64 -6.00 -22.45
C PHE A 173 3.14 -7.43 -22.21
N VAL A 174 2.14 -7.61 -21.35
CA VAL A 174 1.36 -8.87 -21.33
C VAL A 174 0.22 -8.63 -22.32
N GLU A 175 0.20 -9.37 -23.43
CA GLU A 175 -0.69 -9.12 -24.57
C GLU A 175 -2.15 -8.88 -24.17
N GLY A 176 -2.62 -7.67 -24.46
CA GLY A 176 -3.98 -7.20 -24.23
C GLY A 176 -4.08 -5.73 -24.60
N VAL A 177 -4.34 -5.47 -25.88
CA VAL A 177 -4.39 -4.16 -26.56
C VAL A 177 -5.07 -3.05 -25.72
N CYS A 178 -4.43 -1.89 -25.67
CA CYS A 178 -4.90 -0.65 -25.03
C CYS A 178 -6.23 -0.13 -25.60
#